data_AF-A0A8J7X710-F1
#
_entry.id   AF-A0A8J7X710-F1
#
_cell.length_a   1.000
_cell.length_b   1.000
_cell.length_c   1.000
_cell.angle_alpha   90.00
_cell.angle_beta   90.00
_cell.angle_gamma   90.00
#
_symmetry.space_group_name_H-M   'P 1'
#
loop_
_entity.id
_entity.type
_entity.pdbx_description
1 polymer ?
#
loop_
_entity_poly.entity_id
_entity_poly.type
_entity_poly.pdbx_seq_one_letter_code
_entity_poly.pdbx_strand_id
1 'polypeptide(L)'
;MTRITEVTRTKKKGKIAVFFLIAAVLGLGLLLVEKDASKFNAQCPRDYFCDNRCPVDAISLDEHGFPQIDKSICLSWVPEKDEFDWDKCGLCLQGCPTRVIDLLNSDLEEREKHTLN
;
A
#
# COMPACT_ATOMS: atom_id res chain seq x y z
N MET A 1 -3.66 -48.70 41.22
CA MET A 1 -2.54 -48.03 40.52
C MET A 1 -2.99 -47.32 39.23
N THR A 2 -4.17 -46.69 39.20
CA THR A 2 -4.82 -46.21 37.96
C THR A 2 -5.13 -44.71 37.94
N ARG A 3 -5.21 -44.03 39.09
CA ARG A 3 -5.53 -42.59 39.17
C ARG A 3 -4.37 -41.65 38.76
N ILE A 4 -3.12 -42.05 38.99
CA ILE A 4 -1.95 -41.17 38.75
C ILE A 4 -1.66 -40.98 37.26
N THR A 5 -1.86 -42.04 36.47
CA THR A 5 -1.70 -42.03 35.00
C THR A 5 -2.76 -41.18 34.29
N GLU A 6 -3.96 -41.07 34.86
CA GLU A 6 -5.06 -40.29 34.30
C GLU A 6 -4.89 -38.78 34.53
N VAL A 7 -4.42 -38.39 35.72
CA VAL A 7 -4.11 -36.98 36.08
C VAL A 7 -2.88 -36.46 35.32
N THR A 8 -1.86 -37.31 35.11
CA THR A 8 -0.69 -36.93 34.32
C THR A 8 -1.01 -36.80 32.83
N ARG A 9 -1.91 -37.64 32.29
CA ARG A 9 -2.36 -37.55 30.89
C ARG A 9 -3.20 -36.30 30.61
N THR A 10 -4.06 -35.89 31.54
CA THR A 10 -4.85 -34.65 31.42
C THR A 10 -3.98 -33.39 31.52
N LYS A 11 -3.01 -33.35 32.45
CA LYS A 11 -2.02 -32.25 32.51
C LYS A 11 -1.16 -32.16 31.24
N LYS A 12 -0.76 -33.30 30.67
CA LYS A 12 0.03 -33.34 29.42
C LYS A 12 -0.79 -32.86 28.21
N LYS A 13 -2.07 -33.23 28.12
CA LYS A 13 -3.00 -32.71 27.10
C LYS A 13 -3.25 -31.20 27.23
N GLY A 14 -3.39 -30.68 28.46
CA GLY A 14 -3.54 -29.24 28.70
C GLY A 14 -2.33 -28.44 28.24
N LYS A 15 -1.12 -28.90 28.54
CA LYS A 15 0.12 -28.24 28.07
C LYS A 15 0.26 -28.24 26.55
N ILE A 16 -0.10 -29.34 25.91
CA ILE A 16 -0.09 -29.45 24.44
C ILE A 16 -1.13 -28.49 23.83
N ALA A 17 -2.34 -28.43 24.39
CA ALA A 17 -3.37 -27.50 23.92
C ALA A 17 -2.94 -26.03 24.03
N VAL A 18 -2.32 -25.64 25.15
CA VAL A 18 -1.79 -24.28 25.34
C VAL A 18 -0.68 -23.96 24.33
N PHE A 19 0.23 -24.91 24.07
CA PHE A 19 1.28 -24.73 23.06
C PHE A 19 0.71 -24.49 21.66
N PHE A 20 -0.28 -25.30 21.24
CA PHE A 20 -0.95 -25.10 19.96
C PHE A 20 -1.68 -23.77 19.87
N LEU A 21 -2.26 -23.29 20.98
CA LEU A 21 -2.96 -22.01 21.03
C LEU A 21 -1.97 -20.84 20.87
N ILE A 22 -0.81 -20.90 21.52
CA ILE A 22 0.26 -19.90 21.37
C ILE A 22 0.82 -19.93 19.94
N ALA A 23 1.09 -21.11 19.39
CA ALA A 23 1.59 -21.25 18.02
C ALA A 23 0.57 -20.71 16.99
N ALA A 24 -0.73 -20.93 17.20
CA ALA A 24 -1.79 -20.38 16.35
C ALA A 24 -1.86 -18.85 16.44
N VAL A 25 -1.75 -18.27 17.64
CA VAL A 25 -1.75 -16.80 17.82
C VAL A 25 -0.50 -16.18 17.19
N LEU A 26 0.67 -16.77 17.37
CA LEU A 26 1.92 -16.30 16.74
C LEU A 26 1.89 -16.44 15.23
N GLY A 27 1.39 -17.57 14.72
CA GLY A 27 1.23 -17.80 13.27
C GLY A 27 0.23 -16.82 12.65
N LEU A 28 -0.90 -16.56 13.32
CA LEU A 28 -1.87 -15.55 12.89
C LEU A 28 -1.27 -14.14 12.96
N GLY A 29 -0.47 -13.85 13.98
CA GLY A 29 0.24 -12.57 14.12
C GLY A 29 1.22 -12.34 12.97
N LEU A 30 2.01 -13.35 12.60
CA LEU A 30 2.90 -13.28 11.44
C LEU A 30 2.15 -13.06 10.12
N LEU A 31 1.04 -13.77 9.91
CA LEU A 31 0.18 -13.58 8.72
C LEU A 31 -0.48 -12.19 8.65
N LEU A 32 -0.64 -11.51 9.79
CA LEU A 32 -1.17 -10.14 9.85
C LEU A 32 -0.08 -9.08 9.66
N VAL A 33 1.20 -9.41 9.86
CA VAL A 33 2.34 -8.51 9.64
C VAL A 33 2.72 -8.46 8.16
N GLU A 34 2.57 -9.54 7.39
CA GLU A 34 2.79 -9.55 5.94
C GLU A 34 1.62 -8.94 5.12
N LYS A 35 1.12 -7.79 5.55
CA LYS A 35 0.28 -6.93 4.70
C LYS A 35 1.05 -5.83 4.00
N ASP A 36 2.35 -6.04 3.80
CA ASP A 36 3.16 -5.34 2.80
C ASP A 36 2.98 -5.97 1.41
N ALA A 37 1.82 -6.58 1.14
CA ALA A 37 1.32 -6.63 -0.22
C ALA A 37 1.07 -5.17 -0.60
N SER A 38 2.10 -4.55 -1.19
CA SER A 38 2.07 -3.23 -1.80
C SER A 38 0.67 -3.01 -2.36
N LYS A 39 -0.05 -2.00 -1.86
CA LYS A 39 -1.36 -1.66 -2.44
C LYS A 39 -1.23 -1.34 -3.93
N PHE A 40 0.00 -1.18 -4.42
CA PHE A 40 0.39 -1.33 -5.80
C PHE A 40 0.06 -2.69 -6.42
N ASN A 41 -1.14 -2.77 -6.95
CA ASN A 41 -1.40 -3.50 -8.19
C ASN A 41 -1.80 -2.51 -9.31
N ALA A 42 -1.25 -1.29 -9.25
CA ALA A 42 -1.52 -0.24 -10.21
C ALA A 42 -0.60 -0.42 -11.41
N GLN A 43 -0.95 -1.35 -12.30
CA GLN A 43 -0.43 -1.31 -13.67
C GLN A 43 -0.91 0.01 -14.30
N CYS A 44 -0.08 1.06 -14.22
CA CYS A 44 -0.31 2.26 -14.99
C CYS A 44 -0.39 1.83 -16.46
N PRO A 45 -1.53 2.02 -17.16
CA PRO A 45 -1.64 1.64 -18.56
C PRO A 45 -0.71 2.48 -19.46
N ARG A 46 -0.07 3.53 -18.91
CA ARG A 46 0.80 4.47 -19.63
C ARG A 46 0.09 5.00 -20.88
N ASP A 47 -1.18 5.35 -20.70
CA ASP A 47 -2.07 5.90 -21.72
C ASP A 47 -1.91 7.42 -21.87
N TYR A 48 -0.99 8.03 -21.13
CA TYR A 48 -0.73 9.47 -21.11
C TYR A 48 -1.98 10.30 -20.78
N PHE A 49 -3.02 9.68 -20.20
CA PHE A 49 -4.29 10.34 -19.93
C PHE A 49 -4.10 11.55 -19.02
N CYS A 50 -3.31 11.36 -17.96
CA CYS A 50 -3.11 12.37 -16.93
C CYS A 50 -2.37 13.61 -17.44
N ASP A 51 -1.33 13.42 -18.25
CA ASP A 51 -0.57 14.47 -18.94
C ASP A 51 -1.49 15.28 -19.86
N ASN A 52 -2.17 14.61 -20.80
CA ASN A 52 -3.08 15.24 -21.77
C ASN A 52 -4.28 15.96 -21.14
N ARG A 53 -4.64 15.62 -19.90
CA ARG A 53 -5.81 16.19 -19.21
C ARG A 53 -5.43 17.34 -18.28
N CYS A 54 -4.15 17.55 -18.01
CA CYS A 54 -3.70 18.61 -17.12
C CYS A 54 -3.91 19.98 -17.80
N PRO A 55 -4.72 20.88 -17.25
CA PRO A 55 -5.02 22.17 -17.89
C PRO A 55 -3.86 23.17 -17.83
N VAL A 56 -2.81 22.85 -17.08
CA VAL A 56 -1.66 23.72 -16.77
C VAL A 56 -0.34 23.02 -17.05
N ASP A 57 -0.37 21.87 -17.74
CA ASP A 57 0.82 21.07 -18.09
C ASP A 57 1.74 20.78 -16.88
N ALA A 58 1.14 20.62 -15.69
CA ALA A 58 1.85 20.34 -14.45
C ALA A 58 2.29 18.86 -14.30
N ILE A 59 2.01 18.02 -15.30
CA ILE A 59 2.32 16.60 -15.27
C ILE A 59 3.36 16.34 -16.35
N SER A 60 4.43 15.65 -15.98
CA SER A 60 5.41 15.11 -16.91
C SER A 60 5.54 13.61 -16.68
N LEU A 61 6.23 12.90 -17.57
CA LEU A 61 6.54 11.49 -17.37
C LEU A 61 8.04 11.30 -17.17
N ASP A 62 8.40 10.39 -16.27
CA ASP A 62 9.78 9.96 -16.10
C ASP A 62 10.23 8.98 -17.18
N GLU A 63 11.49 8.54 -17.11
CA GLU A 63 12.10 7.61 -18.08
C GLU A 63 11.40 6.24 -18.16
N HIS A 64 10.59 5.91 -17.16
CA HIS A 64 9.82 4.67 -17.09
C HIS A 64 8.35 4.85 -17.50
N GLY A 65 7.94 6.09 -17.82
CA GLY A 65 6.58 6.44 -18.21
C GLY A 65 5.65 6.64 -17.03
N PHE A 66 6.17 6.85 -15.82
CA PHE A 66 5.35 7.20 -14.66
C PHE A 66 5.20 8.71 -14.50
N PRO A 67 4.00 9.18 -14.11
CA PRO A 67 3.75 10.60 -13.97
C PRO A 67 4.49 11.24 -12.79
N GLN A 68 4.99 12.44 -13.03
CA GLN A 68 5.58 13.36 -12.07
C GLN A 68 4.74 14.63 -12.06
N ILE A 69 4.47 15.19 -10.88
CA ILE A 69 3.78 16.48 -10.77
C ILE A 69 4.78 17.58 -10.45
N ASP A 70 4.79 18.63 -11.26
CA ASP A 70 5.40 19.90 -10.88
C ASP A 70 4.47 20.65 -9.91
N LYS A 71 4.83 20.57 -8.63
CA LYS A 71 4.12 21.24 -7.52
C LYS A 71 4.03 22.75 -7.68
N SER A 72 4.95 23.39 -8.42
CA SER A 72 4.98 24.85 -8.56
C SER A 72 3.85 25.42 -9.42
N ILE A 73 3.33 24.61 -10.34
CA ILE A 73 2.28 24.99 -11.30
C ILE A 73 0.99 24.18 -11.15
N CYS A 74 1.00 23.10 -10.35
CA CYS A 74 -0.17 22.28 -10.11
C CYS A 74 -1.25 23.03 -9.32
N LEU A 75 -2.46 23.16 -9.91
CA LEU A 75 -3.61 23.83 -9.28
C LEU A 75 -4.12 23.13 -8.01
N SER A 76 -3.85 21.83 -7.88
CA SER A 76 -4.25 21.02 -6.71
C SER A 76 -3.25 21.13 -5.57
N TRP A 77 -2.03 21.62 -5.81
CA TRP A 77 -1.00 21.68 -4.77
C TRP A 77 -1.28 22.82 -3.78
N VAL A 78 -1.18 22.52 -2.48
CA VAL A 78 -1.37 23.49 -1.39
C VAL A 78 -0.04 23.65 -0.63
N PRO A 79 0.79 24.64 -1.00
CA PRO A 79 2.13 24.81 -0.42
C PRO A 79 2.13 24.97 1.10
N GLU A 80 1.09 25.58 1.68
CA GLU A 80 1.00 25.83 3.13
C GLU A 80 0.86 24.55 3.94
N LYS A 81 0.38 23.48 3.31
CA LYS A 81 0.08 22.20 3.95
C LYS A 81 0.96 21.05 3.45
N ASP A 82 1.77 21.30 2.41
CA ASP A 82 2.54 20.29 1.71
C ASP A 82 1.67 19.09 1.28
N GLU A 83 0.43 19.37 0.82
CA GLU A 83 -0.54 18.35 0.42
C GLU A 83 -1.23 18.70 -0.91
N PHE A 84 -1.81 17.68 -1.57
CA PHE A 84 -2.70 17.86 -2.71
C PHE A 84 -4.15 17.98 -2.25
N ASP A 85 -4.81 19.07 -2.65
CA ASP A 85 -6.24 19.30 -2.52
C ASP A 85 -6.93 18.99 -3.86
N TRP A 86 -7.37 17.75 -3.99
CA TRP A 86 -7.98 17.23 -5.22
C TRP A 86 -9.39 17.80 -5.49
N ASP A 87 -10.00 18.48 -4.50
CA ASP A 87 -11.28 19.16 -4.69
C ASP A 87 -11.11 20.44 -5.52
N LYS A 88 -9.93 21.07 -5.49
CA LYS A 88 -9.58 22.22 -6.36
C LYS A 88 -9.40 21.81 -7.80
N CYS A 89 -8.67 20.72 -8.01
CA CYS A 89 -8.42 20.15 -9.33
C CYS A 89 -8.09 18.66 -9.17
N GLY A 90 -8.70 17.81 -9.98
CA GLY A 90 -8.49 16.36 -9.93
C GLY A 90 -8.72 15.70 -11.29
N LEU A 91 -8.65 16.48 -12.37
CA LEU A 91 -9.01 16.02 -13.72
C LEU A 91 -8.14 14.84 -14.20
N CYS A 92 -6.87 14.82 -13.81
CA CYS A 92 -5.95 13.72 -14.09
C CYS A 92 -6.32 12.42 -13.34
N LEU A 93 -7.09 12.51 -12.24
CA LEU A 93 -7.55 11.37 -11.45
C LEU A 93 -8.92 10.86 -11.91
N GLN A 94 -9.82 11.75 -12.32
CA GLN A 94 -11.22 11.42 -12.63
C GLN A 94 -11.41 10.43 -13.78
N GLY A 95 -10.39 10.23 -14.64
CA GLY A 95 -10.39 9.21 -15.69
C GLY A 95 -9.29 8.16 -15.56
N CYS A 96 -8.44 8.23 -14.52
CA CYS A 96 -7.35 7.27 -14.35
C CYS A 96 -7.86 6.05 -13.57
N PRO A 97 -7.99 4.86 -14.19
CA PRO A 97 -8.58 3.67 -13.55
C PRO A 97 -7.76 3.22 -12.33
N THR A 98 -6.47 3.53 -12.34
CA THR A 98 -5.51 3.09 -11.32
C THR A 98 -5.07 4.22 -10.37
N ARG A 99 -5.46 5.47 -10.64
CA ARG A 99 -5.12 6.67 -9.84
C ARG A 99 -3.64 6.75 -9.44
N VAL A 100 -2.75 6.30 -10.33
CA VAL A 100 -1.30 6.16 -10.10
C VAL A 100 -0.64 7.44 -9.59
N ILE A 101 -1.09 8.60 -10.07
CA ILE A 101 -0.58 9.91 -9.66
C ILE A 101 -0.73 10.18 -8.16
N ASP A 102 -1.89 9.82 -7.61
CA ASP A 102 -2.23 10.03 -6.20
C ASP A 102 -1.31 9.18 -5.31
N LEU A 103 -1.04 7.95 -5.76
CA LEU A 103 -0.22 6.99 -5.05
C LEU A 103 1.28 7.33 -5.11
N LEU A 104 1.84 7.55 -6.31
CA LEU A 104 3.28 7.73 -6.52
C LEU A 104 3.85 9.06 -6.04
N ASN A 105 3.03 10.09 -5.89
CA ASN A 105 3.46 11.37 -5.33
C ASN A 105 3.26 11.46 -3.81
N SER A 106 2.61 10.46 -3.21
CA SER A 106 2.45 10.34 -1.75
C SER A 106 3.42 9.34 -1.11
N ASP A 107 3.87 8.33 -1.86
CA ASP A 107 4.82 7.30 -1.39
C ASP A 107 6.02 7.17 -2.35
N LEU A 108 7.13 7.83 -1.99
CA LEU A 108 8.37 7.85 -2.78
C LEU A 108 9.10 6.50 -2.76
N GLU A 109 9.01 5.72 -1.66
CA GLU A 109 9.65 4.41 -1.57
C GLU A 109 8.96 3.39 -2.48
N GLU A 110 7.62 3.44 -2.55
CA GLU A 110 6.84 2.59 -3.45
C GLU A 110 7.10 2.96 -4.91
N ARG A 111 7.30 4.26 -5.22
CA ARG A 111 7.75 4.70 -6.54
C ARG A 111 9.08 4.08 -6.93
N GLU A 112 10.10 4.18 -6.07
CA GLU A 112 11.44 3.66 -6.35
C GLU A 112 11.42 2.15 -6.63
N LYS A 113 10.65 1.37 -5.87
CA LYS A 113 10.49 -0.09 -6.08
C LYS A 113 9.90 -0.46 -7.44
N HIS A 114 9.16 0.44 -8.07
CA HIS A 114 8.44 0.18 -9.33
C HIS A 114 9.06 0.89 -10.54
N THR A 115 9.94 1.88 -10.32
CA THR A 115 10.75 2.52 -11.38
C THR A 115 12.11 1.83 -11.55
N LEU A 116 12.73 1.37 -10.46
CA LEU A 116 14.01 0.68 -10.53
C LEU A 116 13.79 -0.79 -10.90
N ASN A 117 14.18 -1.16 -12.13
CA ASN A 117 14.36 -2.56 -12.55
C ASN A 117 15.57 -3.18 -11.85
#